data_AF-A0A8C9R681-F1
#
_entry.id   AF-A0A8C9R681-F1
#
_cell.length_a   1.000
_cell.length_b   1.000
_cell.length_c   1.000
_cell.angle_alpha   90.00
_cell.angle_beta   90.00
_cell.angle_gamma   90.00
#
_symmetry.space_group_name_H-M   'P 1'
#
loop_
_entity.id
_entity.type
_entity.pdbx_description
1 polymer ?
#
loop_
_entity_poly.entity_id
_entity_poly.type
_entity_poly.pdbx_seq_one_letter_code
_entity_poly.pdbx_strand_id
1 'polypeptide(L)'
;MPLNCLVIVRYGPYESCGVVEHRTFRLDGLKAALEEAGHRCVFEESPDWNTMELLVNGECVYAGNIKDMDFGGDGKLDPLCQEAVSAVNNSC
;
A
#
# COMPACT_ATOMS: atom_id res chain seq x y z
N MET A 1 8.63 -14.78 12.88
CA MET A 1 8.43 -15.65 11.70
C MET A 1 7.80 -14.76 10.64
N PRO A 2 8.27 -14.72 9.37
CA PRO A 2 7.54 -13.97 8.36
C PRO A 2 6.15 -14.59 8.22
N LEU A 3 5.11 -13.80 8.47
CA LEU A 3 3.73 -14.23 8.31
C LEU A 3 3.41 -14.08 6.82
N ASN A 4 3.19 -15.20 6.12
CA ASN A 4 2.90 -15.19 4.69
C ASN A 4 1.46 -14.75 4.41
N CYS A 5 1.09 -13.53 4.82
CA CYS A 5 -0.24 -12.99 4.63
C CYS A 5 -0.44 -12.49 3.22
N LEU A 6 -1.67 -12.66 2.74
CA LEU A 6 -2.15 -11.99 1.55
C LEU A 6 -2.64 -10.59 1.95
N VAL A 7 -1.98 -9.58 1.39
CA VAL A 7 -2.31 -8.17 1.58
C VAL A 7 -2.92 -7.65 0.30
N ILE A 8 -4.17 -7.20 0.38
CA ILE A 8 -4.88 -6.56 -0.71
C ILE A 8 -4.74 -5.05 -0.52
N VAL A 9 -4.08 -4.39 -1.45
CA VAL A 9 -3.95 -2.94 -1.50
C VAL A 9 -5.07 -2.40 -2.39
N ARG A 10 -6.15 -1.90 -1.79
CA ARG A 10 -7.19 -1.17 -2.52
C ARG A 10 -6.75 0.28 -2.68
N TYR A 11 -6.75 0.79 -3.90
CA TYR A 11 -6.23 2.12 -4.16
C TYR A 11 -7.08 2.91 -5.16
N GLY A 12 -7.19 4.19 -4.86
CA GLY A 12 -7.90 5.17 -5.63
C GLY A 12 -7.12 5.74 -6.81
N PRO A 13 -7.80 6.34 -7.78
CA PRO A 13 -7.12 7.20 -8.73
C PRO A 13 -6.62 8.46 -8.01
N TYR A 14 -5.48 8.98 -8.44
CA TYR A 14 -4.95 10.25 -7.93
C TYR A 14 -4.45 11.13 -9.07
N GLU A 15 -4.48 12.44 -8.84
CA GLU A 15 -3.97 13.39 -9.82
C GLU A 15 -2.44 13.36 -9.85
N SER A 16 -1.88 13.16 -11.04
CA SER A 16 -0.46 13.35 -11.30
C SER A 16 -0.24 13.86 -12.71
N CYS A 17 0.50 14.97 -12.82
CA CYS A 17 0.72 15.71 -14.06
C CYS A 17 -0.60 16.18 -14.73
N GLY A 18 -1.59 16.60 -13.94
CA GLY A 18 -2.88 17.11 -14.42
C GLY A 18 -3.86 16.05 -14.93
N VAL A 19 -3.56 14.75 -14.72
CA VAL A 19 -4.42 13.63 -15.10
C VAL A 19 -4.75 12.81 -13.87
N VAL A 20 -6.03 12.47 -13.69
CA VAL A 20 -6.53 11.60 -12.61
C VAL A 20 -6.75 10.20 -13.15
N GLU A 21 -5.99 9.24 -12.62
CA GLU A 21 -5.98 7.86 -13.11
C GLU A 21 -5.51 6.91 -12.00
N HIS A 22 -5.90 5.64 -12.08
CA HIS A 22 -5.38 4.58 -11.22
C HIS A 22 -3.91 4.32 -11.56
N ARG A 23 -3.04 4.64 -10.62
CA ARG A 23 -1.58 4.49 -10.80
C ARG A 23 -0.98 3.81 -9.58
N THR A 24 0.00 2.95 -9.82
CA THR A 24 0.69 2.20 -8.77
C THR A 24 2.09 2.74 -8.47
N PHE A 25 2.55 3.80 -9.16
CA PHE A 25 3.93 4.31 -9.01
C PHE A 25 4.29 4.70 -7.56
N ARG A 26 3.35 5.30 -6.82
CA ARG A 26 3.55 5.61 -5.38
C ARG A 26 3.39 4.41 -4.46
N LEU A 27 2.81 3.32 -4.95
CA LEU A 27 2.61 2.08 -4.21
C LEU A 27 3.75 1.08 -4.41
N ASP A 28 4.69 1.36 -5.32
CA ASP A 28 5.81 0.46 -5.61
C ASP A 28 6.71 0.28 -4.38
N GLY A 29 6.99 1.37 -3.65
CA GLY A 29 7.73 1.32 -2.38
C GLY A 29 7.00 0.52 -1.30
N LEU A 30 5.67 0.66 -1.20
CA LEU A 30 4.85 -0.12 -0.27
C LEU A 30 4.89 -1.61 -0.61
N LYS A 31 4.74 -1.94 -1.89
CA LYS A 31 4.81 -3.31 -2.40
C LYS A 31 6.15 -3.94 -2.05
N ALA A 32 7.25 -3.24 -2.33
CA ALA A 32 8.60 -3.70 -2.03
C ALA A 32 8.80 -3.92 -0.53
N ALA A 33 8.34 -3.00 0.32
CA ALA A 33 8.46 -3.12 1.77
C ALA A 33 7.67 -4.32 2.34
N LEU A 34 6.45 -4.55 1.83
CA LEU A 34 5.62 -5.69 2.23
C LEU A 34 6.18 -7.03 1.73
N GLU A 35 6.68 -7.07 0.49
CA GLU A 35 7.33 -8.27 -0.07
C GLU A 35 8.65 -8.59 0.67
N GLU A 36 9.44 -7.58 1.04
CA GLU A 36 10.66 -7.75 1.84
C GLU A 36 10.34 -8.27 3.26
N ALA A 37 9.20 -7.87 3.83
CA ALA A 37 8.69 -8.41 5.09
C ALA A 37 8.15 -9.86 4.96
N GLY A 38 8.02 -10.39 3.74
CA GLY A 38 7.56 -11.75 3.46
C GLY A 38 6.06 -11.87 3.20
N HIS A 39 5.35 -10.76 3.02
CA HIS A 39 3.93 -10.76 2.68
C HIS A 39 3.72 -10.78 1.16
N ARG A 40 2.55 -11.25 0.72
CA ARG A 40 2.16 -11.22 -0.70
C ARG A 40 1.20 -10.07 -0.95
N CYS A 41 1.54 -9.20 -1.89
CA CYS A 41 0.76 -8.01 -2.23
C CYS A 41 -0.08 -8.21 -3.49
N VAL A 42 -1.33 -7.78 -3.46
CA VAL A 42 -2.25 -7.73 -4.62
C VAL A 42 -2.87 -6.34 -4.68
N PHE A 43 -2.95 -5.75 -5.87
CA PHE A 43 -3.56 -4.45 -6.07
C PHE A 43 -5.00 -4.58 -6.57
N GLU A 44 -5.90 -3.80 -5.99
CA GLU A 44 -7.28 -3.68 -6.42
C GLU A 44 -7.66 -2.21 -6.61
N GLU A 45 -8.26 -1.88 -7.75
CA GLU A 45 -8.68 -0.51 -8.05
C GLU A 45 -9.96 -0.17 -7.26
N SER A 46 -9.97 1.03 -6.67
CA SER A 46 -11.11 1.60 -5.96
C SER A 46 -11.58 2.89 -6.65
N PRO A 47 -12.89 3.20 -6.69
CA PRO A 47 -13.37 4.47 -7.22
C PRO A 47 -13.06 5.67 -6.31
N ASP A 48 -12.72 5.44 -5.04
CA ASP A 48 -12.46 6.50 -4.06
C ASP A 48 -11.16 7.26 -4.37
N TRP A 49 -11.20 8.59 -4.47
CA TRP A 49 -10.04 9.37 -4.91
C TRP A 49 -8.97 9.51 -3.83
N ASN A 50 -7.71 9.38 -4.25
CA ASN A 50 -6.51 9.53 -3.43
C ASN A 50 -6.44 8.60 -2.20
N THR A 51 -7.28 7.58 -2.11
CA THR A 51 -7.27 6.65 -0.98
C THR A 51 -6.35 5.46 -1.25
N MET A 52 -5.79 4.92 -0.18
CA MET A 52 -5.08 3.64 -0.17
C MET A 52 -5.50 2.90 1.09
N GLU A 53 -5.92 1.66 0.94
CA GLU A 53 -6.33 0.77 2.03
C GLU A 53 -5.61 -0.56 1.90
N LEU A 54 -5.15 -1.09 3.03
CA LEU A 54 -4.53 -2.41 3.13
C LEU A 54 -5.51 -3.34 3.83
N LEU A 55 -5.92 -4.39 3.14
CA LEU A 55 -6.79 -5.41 3.67
C LEU A 55 -6.02 -6.71 3.87
N VAL A 56 -6.16 -7.29 5.06
CA VAL A 56 -5.61 -8.60 5.42
C VAL A 56 -6.77 -9.45 5.91
N ASN A 57 -6.92 -10.66 5.36
CA ASN A 57 -8.06 -11.55 5.68
C ASN A 57 -9.45 -10.90 5.50
N GLY A 58 -9.56 -9.88 4.66
CA GLY A 58 -10.82 -9.14 4.41
C GLY A 58 -11.09 -7.98 5.37
N GLU A 59 -10.21 -7.73 6.34
CA GLU A 59 -10.30 -6.61 7.27
C GLU A 59 -9.32 -5.49 6.87
N CYS A 60 -9.76 -4.24 6.92
CA CYS A 60 -8.91 -3.09 6.66
C CYS A 60 -8.01 -2.83 7.89
N VAL A 61 -6.71 -3.02 7.73
CA VAL A 61 -5.72 -2.92 8.82
C VAL A 61 -4.98 -1.59 8.81
N TYR A 62 -4.97 -0.92 7.66
CA TYR A 62 -4.36 0.39 7.47
C TYR A 62 -5.05 1.12 6.34
N ALA A 63 -5.24 2.44 6.50
CA ALA A 63 -5.77 3.31 5.47
C ALA A 63 -5.03 4.63 5.49
N GLY A 64 -4.84 5.23 4.31
CA GLY A 64 -4.14 6.49 4.16
C GLY A 64 -4.40 7.13 2.81
N ASN A 65 -3.71 8.24 2.56
CA ASN A 65 -3.76 8.92 1.28
C ASN A 65 -2.57 8.50 0.42
N ILE A 66 -2.82 8.07 -0.81
CA ILE A 66 -1.77 7.64 -1.75
C ILE A 66 -0.78 8.75 -2.10
N LYS A 67 -1.19 10.02 -2.00
CA LYS A 67 -0.34 11.18 -2.31
C LYS A 67 0.66 11.52 -1.21
N ASP A 68 0.45 11.02 0.00
CA ASP A 68 1.39 11.20 1.12
C ASP A 68 2.56 10.22 1.05
N MET A 69 2.42 9.12 0.27
CA MET A 69 3.49 8.16 0.02
C MET A 69 4.53 8.71 -0.94
N ASP A 70 5.81 8.44 -0.67
CA ASP A 70 6.90 8.80 -1.58
C ASP A 70 6.76 8.10 -2.95
N PHE A 71 7.32 8.74 -3.96
CA PHE A 71 7.21 8.26 -5.33
C PHE A 71 8.28 7.20 -5.64
N GLY A 72 7.86 5.96 -5.84
CA GLY A 72 8.73 4.84 -6.22
C GLY A 72 9.74 4.43 -5.13
N GLY A 73 10.71 3.61 -5.52
CA GLY A 73 11.79 3.14 -4.65
C GLY A 73 11.42 1.89 -3.85
N ASP A 74 12.23 1.58 -2.84
CA ASP A 74 12.11 0.39 -1.99
C ASP A 74 11.28 0.60 -0.71
N GLY A 75 10.73 1.80 -0.50
CA GLY A 75 9.85 2.12 0.63
C GLY A 75 10.54 2.15 2.01
N LYS A 76 11.84 1.88 2.10
CA LYS A 76 12.55 1.77 3.39
C LYS A 76 12.70 3.08 4.15
N LEU A 77 12.80 4.18 3.42
CA LEU A 77 12.93 5.53 3.97
C LEU A 77 11.57 6.21 4.18
N ASP A 78 10.50 5.62 3.66
CA ASP A 78 9.16 6.17 3.77
C ASP A 78 8.53 5.68 5.10
N PRO A 79 8.24 6.58 6.05
CA PRO A 79 7.69 6.20 7.34
C PRO A 79 6.29 5.58 7.24
N LEU A 80 5.48 5.98 6.25
CA LEU A 80 4.15 5.44 6.03
C LEU A 80 4.21 3.97 5.58
N CYS A 81 5.21 3.61 4.77
CA CYS A 81 5.49 2.23 4.40
C CYS A 81 5.84 1.39 5.64
N GLN A 82 6.67 1.93 6.55
CA GLN A 82 7.00 1.23 7.79
C GLN A 82 5.79 1.04 8.72
N GLU A 83 4.94 2.06 8.84
CA GLU A 83 3.69 1.98 9.61
C GLU A 83 2.73 0.96 9.00
N ALA A 84 2.55 0.99 7.67
CA ALA A 84 1.72 0.04 6.93
C ALA A 84 2.19 -1.41 7.11
N VAL A 85 3.50 -1.66 6.95
CA VAL A 85 4.09 -3.00 7.17
C VAL A 85 3.92 -3.44 8.63
N SER A 86 4.06 -2.53 9.59
CA SER A 86 3.86 -2.84 11.01
C SER A 86 2.40 -3.19 11.31
N ALA A 87 1.45 -2.47 10.72
CA ALA A 87 0.02 -2.75 10.85
C ALA A 87 -0.32 -4.14 10.28
N VAL A 88 0.16 -4.45 9.08
CA VAL A 88 -0.02 -5.77 8.46
C VAL A 88 0.58 -6.88 9.33
N ASN A 89 1.79 -6.70 9.85
CA ASN A 89 2.44 -7.70 10.70
C ASN A 89 1.65 -8.00 11.99
N ASN A 90 0.94 -7.01 12.53
CA ASN A 90 0.12 -7.18 13.73
C ASN A 90 -1.25 -7.85 13.44
N SER A 91 -1.65 -7.94 12.18
CA SER A 91 -2.98 -8.42 11.76
C SER A 91 -2.95 -9.80 11.08
N CYS A 92 -1.83 -10.52 11.16
CA CYS A 92 -1.51 -11.68 10.34
C CYS A 92 -1.79 -13.07 10.96
#